data_AF-A0A0F9JKC8-F1
#
_entry.id   AF-A0A0F9JKC8-F1
#
_cell.length_a   1.000
_cell.length_b   1.000
_cell.length_c   1.000
_cell.angle_alpha   90.00
_cell.angle_beta   90.00
_cell.angle_gamma   90.00
#
_symmetry.space_group_name_H-M   'P 1'
#
loop_
_entity.id
_entity.type
_entity.pdbx_description
1 polymer ?
#
loop_
_entity_poly.entity_id
_entity_poly.type
_entity_poly.pdbx_seq_one_letter_code
_entity_poly.pdbx_strand_id
1 'polypeptide(L)'
;MSVATKTWWNGEPTPCRRVRVVVGKAPMPTWWCADLEGKERNAVEVSYGGRVFYLDDDEQLVRSGLGAPPPYRAGQGWWKVTVGQGGPEVGHAELPVRKVLREIAQ
;
A
#
# COMPACT_ATOMS: atom_id res chain seq x y z
N MET A 1 23.88 2.35 -12.87
CA MET A 1 23.59 2.06 -11.45
C MET A 1 22.27 2.73 -11.12
N SER A 2 21.20 1.96 -10.87
CA SER A 2 19.93 2.53 -10.41
C SER A 2 20.10 3.00 -8.96
N VAL A 3 19.87 4.28 -8.70
CA VAL A 3 19.86 4.81 -7.33
C VAL A 3 18.63 4.22 -6.64
N ALA A 4 18.82 3.47 -5.56
CA ALA A 4 17.71 2.98 -4.75
C ALA A 4 16.90 4.17 -4.23
N THR A 5 15.60 4.18 -4.51
CA THR A 5 14.71 5.26 -4.05
C THR A 5 14.66 5.25 -2.52
N LYS A 6 14.87 6.41 -1.88
CA LYS A 6 14.74 6.54 -0.42
C LYS A 6 13.27 6.49 -0.03
N THR A 7 12.96 5.68 0.98
CA THR A 7 11.61 5.46 1.50
C THR A 7 11.57 5.69 3.00
N TRP A 8 10.40 6.07 3.50
CA TRP A 8 10.19 6.60 4.84
C TRP A 8 8.87 6.13 5.45
N TRP A 9 8.85 6.05 6.77
CA TRP A 9 7.65 5.82 7.58
C TRP A 9 7.68 6.70 8.82
N ASN A 10 6.63 7.48 9.08
CA ASN A 10 6.61 8.44 10.18
C ASN A 10 7.84 9.38 10.22
N GLY A 11 8.38 9.76 9.06
CA GLY A 11 9.59 10.58 8.95
C GLY A 11 10.91 9.84 9.18
N GLU A 12 10.89 8.53 9.45
CA GLU A 12 12.08 7.71 9.66
C GLU A 12 12.43 6.89 8.41
N PRO A 13 13.72 6.73 8.04
CA PRO A 13 14.12 5.88 6.92
C PRO A 13 13.60 4.46 7.12
N THR A 14 12.82 3.96 6.17
CA THR A 14 12.12 2.68 6.31
C THR A 14 12.21 1.88 5.02
N PRO A 15 12.68 0.62 5.05
CA PRO A 15 12.72 -0.20 3.86
C PRO A 15 11.30 -0.47 3.36
N CYS A 16 11.04 -0.04 2.12
CA CYS A 16 9.79 -0.29 1.43
C CYS A 16 10.06 -0.86 0.04
N ARG A 17 9.21 -1.76 -0.42
CA ARG A 17 9.30 -2.32 -1.79
C ARG A 17 7.93 -2.43 -2.42
N ARG A 18 7.87 -2.26 -3.74
CA ARG A 18 6.65 -2.50 -4.48
C ARG A 18 6.49 -4.00 -4.74
N VAL A 19 5.30 -4.51 -4.50
CA VAL A 19 4.96 -5.94 -4.62
C VAL A 19 3.62 -6.12 -5.31
N ARG A 20 3.45 -7.28 -5.95
CA ARG A 20 2.14 -7.80 -6.36
C ARG A 20 1.65 -8.75 -5.27
N VAL A 21 0.43 -8.56 -4.79
CA VAL A 21 -0.14 -9.35 -3.69
C VAL A 21 -1.52 -9.89 -4.06
N VAL A 22 -1.94 -10.97 -3.39
CA VAL A 22 -3.33 -11.40 -3.31
C VAL A 22 -3.92 -10.85 -2.03
N VAL A 23 -5.00 -10.08 -2.15
CA VAL A 23 -5.71 -9.48 -1.02
C VAL A 23 -6.35 -10.59 -0.19
N GLY A 24 -6.13 -10.52 1.12
CA GLY A 24 -6.72 -11.43 2.09
C GLY A 24 -8.11 -10.99 2.53
N LYS A 25 -8.66 -11.72 3.50
CA LYS A 25 -9.95 -11.41 4.08
C LYS A 25 -9.89 -10.07 4.82
N ALA A 26 -10.81 -9.17 4.50
CA ALA A 26 -10.96 -7.93 5.24
C ALA A 26 -11.39 -8.22 6.69
N PRO A 27 -10.79 -7.54 7.69
CA PRO A 27 -11.19 -7.67 9.09
C PRO A 27 -12.67 -7.35 9.34
N MET A 28 -13.24 -6.39 8.60
CA MET A 28 -14.65 -6.02 8.67
C MET A 28 -15.23 -5.88 7.25
N PRO A 29 -16.49 -6.29 7.02
CA PRO A 29 -17.14 -6.14 5.72
C PRO A 29 -17.32 -4.68 5.26
N THR A 30 -17.24 -3.73 6.18
CA THR A 30 -17.37 -2.30 5.92
C THR A 30 -16.05 -1.62 5.53
N TRP A 31 -14.94 -2.36 5.55
CA TRP A 31 -13.65 -1.80 5.13
C TRP A 31 -13.62 -1.58 3.62
N TRP A 32 -12.88 -0.55 3.21
CA TRP A 32 -12.78 -0.15 1.80
C TRP A 32 -12.28 -1.29 0.88
N CYS A 33 -11.52 -2.25 1.43
CA CYS A 33 -10.97 -3.38 0.71
C CYS A 33 -11.81 -4.67 0.82
N ALA A 34 -13.01 -4.63 1.41
CA ALA A 34 -13.85 -5.82 1.61
C ALA A 34 -14.16 -6.55 0.30
N ASP A 35 -14.49 -5.81 -0.76
CA ASP A 35 -14.79 -6.39 -2.08
C ASP A 35 -13.55 -6.80 -2.89
N LEU A 36 -12.37 -6.72 -2.28
CA LEU A 36 -11.09 -7.05 -2.93
C LEU A 36 -10.55 -8.42 -2.52
N GLU A 37 -11.15 -9.10 -1.54
CA GLU A 37 -10.69 -10.42 -1.09
C GLU A 37 -10.46 -11.38 -2.28
N GLY A 38 -9.28 -12.00 -2.32
CA GLY A 38 -8.85 -12.94 -3.36
C GLY A 38 -8.38 -12.30 -4.67
N LYS A 39 -8.53 -10.99 -4.85
CA LYS A 39 -8.05 -10.27 -6.04
C LYS A 39 -6.56 -9.96 -5.92
N GLU A 40 -5.89 -9.87 -7.06
CA GLU A 40 -4.52 -9.39 -7.11
C GLU A 40 -4.45 -7.86 -7.19
N ARG A 41 -3.54 -7.25 -6.42
CA ARG A 41 -3.26 -5.81 -6.48
C ARG A 41 -1.78 -5.50 -6.38
N ASN A 42 -1.41 -4.33 -6.92
CA ASN A 42 -0.12 -3.72 -6.61
C ASN A 42 -0.18 -3.12 -5.20
N ALA A 43 0.88 -3.32 -4.43
CA ALA A 43 1.01 -2.79 -3.09
C ALA A 43 2.45 -2.38 -2.80
N VAL A 44 2.63 -1.61 -1.73
CA VAL A 44 3.92 -1.32 -1.12
C VAL A 44 4.02 -2.10 0.18
N GLU A 45 4.97 -3.03 0.26
CA GLU A 45 5.35 -3.65 1.50
C GLU A 45 6.21 -2.67 2.30
N VAL A 46 5.83 -2.43 3.56
CA VAL A 46 6.54 -1.54 4.49
C VAL A 46 6.95 -2.37 5.70
N SER A 47 8.25 -2.39 6.00
CA SER A 47 8.80 -3.09 7.17
C SER A 47 9.23 -2.08 8.23
N TYR A 48 8.43 -1.91 9.28
CA TYR A 48 8.64 -0.90 10.33
C TYR A 48 8.35 -1.47 11.72
N GLY A 49 9.22 -1.20 12.70
CA GLY A 49 9.02 -1.63 14.09
C GLY A 49 8.87 -3.16 14.28
N GLY A 50 9.54 -3.95 13.45
CA GLY A 50 9.43 -5.42 13.45
C GLY A 50 8.13 -5.97 12.86
N ARG A 51 7.31 -5.11 12.24
CA ARG A 51 6.06 -5.49 11.58
C ARG A 51 6.15 -5.22 10.09
N VAL A 52 5.41 -6.00 9.32
CA VAL A 52 5.22 -5.81 7.89
C VAL A 52 3.75 -5.57 7.62
N PHE A 53 3.45 -4.52 6.86
CA PHE A 53 2.10 -4.25 6.36
C PHE A 53 2.19 -3.75 4.92
N TYR A 54 1.05 -3.68 4.26
CA TYR A 54 0.97 -3.47 2.81
C TYR A 54 0.02 -2.33 2.51
N LEU A 55 0.48 -1.36 1.72
CA LEU A 55 -0.32 -0.22 1.28
C LEU A 55 -0.73 -0.41 -0.17
N ASP A 56 -1.99 -0.17 -0.49
CA ASP A 56 -2.44 -0.24 -1.88
C ASP A 56 -1.74 0.79 -2.76
N ASP A 57 -1.17 0.32 -3.88
CA ASP A 57 -0.42 1.12 -4.86
C ASP A 57 -1.00 0.96 -6.27
N ASP A 58 -2.25 0.50 -6.37
CA ASP A 58 -2.88 0.20 -7.64
C ASP A 58 -3.87 1.30 -8.03
N GLU A 59 -3.40 2.22 -8.87
CA GLU A 59 -4.12 3.40 -9.36
C GLU A 59 -5.47 3.11 -10.03
N GLN A 60 -5.76 1.86 -10.42
CA GLN A 60 -7.02 1.52 -11.06
C GLN A 60 -8.24 1.91 -10.21
N LEU A 61 -8.13 1.82 -8.87
CA LEU A 61 -9.21 2.26 -7.98
C LEU A 61 -9.40 3.78 -8.03
N VAL A 62 -8.31 4.55 -8.04
CA VAL A 62 -8.36 6.02 -8.19
C VAL A 62 -9.05 6.40 -9.50
N ARG A 63 -8.72 5.73 -10.61
CA ARG A 63 -9.25 6.04 -11.94
C ARG A 63 -10.71 5.62 -12.13
N SER A 64 -11.16 4.61 -11.41
CA SER A 64 -12.54 4.09 -11.50
C SER A 64 -13.59 4.93 -10.75
N GLY A 65 -13.17 5.93 -9.97
CA GLY A 65 -14.07 6.67 -9.08
C GLY A 65 -14.55 5.86 -7.85
N LEU A 66 -14.18 4.57 -7.76
CA LEU A 66 -14.36 3.68 -6.61
C LEU A 66 -13.15 3.68 -5.67
N GLY A 67 -12.29 4.70 -5.77
CA GLY A 67 -11.20 4.91 -4.81
C GLY A 67 -11.78 5.01 -3.40
N ALA A 68 -11.01 4.57 -2.41
CA ALA A 68 -11.44 4.71 -1.01
C ALA A 68 -11.82 6.19 -0.75
N PRO A 69 -12.95 6.45 -0.06
CA PRO A 69 -13.39 7.82 0.19
C PRO A 69 -12.35 8.56 1.03
N PRO A 70 -12.24 9.90 0.93
CA PRO A 70 -11.39 10.68 1.82
C PRO A 70 -11.62 10.27 3.29
N PRO A 71 -10.55 10.12 4.10
CA PRO A 71 -9.16 10.49 3.82
C PRO A 71 -8.30 9.39 3.16
N TYR A 72 -8.87 8.23 2.83
CA TYR A 72 -8.11 7.10 2.32
C TYR A 72 -7.77 7.29 0.84
N ARG A 73 -6.49 7.38 0.51
CA ARG A 73 -6.05 7.44 -0.89
C ARG A 73 -5.48 6.08 -1.29
N ALA A 74 -6.37 5.13 -1.60
CA ALA A 74 -5.98 3.89 -2.26
C ALA A 74 -5.24 4.21 -3.57
N GLY A 75 -4.27 3.40 -3.96
CA GLY A 75 -3.45 3.61 -5.14
C GLY A 75 -2.31 4.63 -4.98
N GLN A 76 -1.96 5.04 -3.75
CA GLN A 76 -0.89 6.02 -3.49
C GLN A 76 0.16 5.51 -2.49
N GLY A 77 0.23 4.19 -2.25
CA GLY A 77 1.16 3.58 -1.31
C GLY A 77 2.62 4.01 -1.52
N TRP A 78 3.09 4.06 -2.77
CA TRP A 78 4.47 4.46 -3.05
C TRP A 78 4.72 5.94 -2.86
N TRP A 79 3.79 6.78 -3.32
CA TRP A 79 3.88 8.22 -3.10
C TRP A 79 3.91 8.54 -1.60
N LYS A 80 3.12 7.83 -0.79
CA LYS A 80 3.10 7.99 0.67
C LYS A 80 4.47 7.76 1.28
N VAL A 81 5.14 6.64 0.96
CA VAL A 81 6.43 6.29 1.57
C VAL A 81 7.62 7.06 0.97
N THR A 82 7.44 7.80 -0.12
CA THR A 82 8.50 8.58 -0.76
C THR A 82 8.32 10.08 -0.52
N VAL A 83 7.32 10.68 -1.18
CA VAL A 83 7.04 12.12 -1.14
C VAL A 83 6.33 12.49 0.16
N GLY A 84 5.36 11.68 0.58
CA GLY A 84 4.61 11.89 1.82
C GLY A 84 5.37 11.52 3.10
N GLN A 85 6.60 11.00 2.97
CA GLN A 85 7.49 10.59 4.06
C GLN A 85 6.86 9.60 5.08
N GLY A 86 5.82 8.87 4.65
CA GLY A 86 5.01 7.99 5.47
C GLY A 86 4.25 8.70 6.59
N GLY A 87 3.95 9.99 6.41
CA GLY A 87 3.23 10.81 7.39
C GLY A 87 1.76 10.40 7.58
N PRO A 88 1.16 10.74 8.74
CA PRO A 88 -0.22 10.41 9.09
C PRO A 88 -1.27 11.20 8.28
N GLU A 89 -0.88 12.31 7.66
CA GLU A 89 -1.76 13.15 6.83
C GLU A 89 -2.24 12.45 5.56
N VAL A 90 -1.56 11.39 5.15
CA VAL A 90 -1.92 10.56 4.01
C VAL A 90 -2.63 9.33 4.53
N GLY A 91 -3.88 9.07 4.12
CA GLY A 91 -4.65 7.92 4.62
C GLY A 91 -3.93 6.58 4.45
N HIS A 92 -4.06 5.71 5.45
CA HIS A 92 -3.58 4.33 5.41
C HIS A 92 -4.54 3.45 4.62
N ALA A 93 -4.34 3.36 3.31
CA ALA A 93 -5.02 2.36 2.49
C ALA A 93 -4.34 0.99 2.66
N GLU A 94 -4.31 0.49 3.91
CA GLU A 94 -3.71 -0.80 4.22
C GLU A 94 -4.53 -1.96 3.63
N LEU A 95 -3.83 -2.94 3.07
CA LEU A 95 -4.40 -4.16 2.53
C LEU A 95 -4.10 -5.33 3.47
N PRO A 96 -5.11 -6.12 3.87
CA PRO A 96 -4.86 -7.46 4.36
C PRO A 96 -4.25 -8.27 3.21
N VAL A 97 -3.11 -8.93 3.45
CA VAL A 97 -2.44 -9.72 2.41
C VAL A 97 -2.48 -11.19 2.77
N ARG A 98 -3.04 -11.99 1.86
CA ARG A 98 -3.01 -13.46 1.94
C ARG A 98 -1.68 -14.01 1.43
N LYS A 99 -1.16 -13.44 0.35
CA LYS A 99 0.06 -13.92 -0.32
C LYS A 99 0.76 -12.79 -1.06
N VAL A 100 2.07 -12.69 -0.92
CA VAL A 100 2.93 -11.92 -1.82
C VAL A 100 3.29 -12.80 -3.02
N LEU A 101 3.02 -12.33 -4.23
CA LEU A 101 3.29 -13.07 -5.47
C LEU A 101 4.72 -12.81 -5.97
N ARG A 102 5.12 -11.54 -6.03
CA ARG A 102 6.45 -11.11 -6.47
C ARG A 102 6.71 -9.65 -6.13
N GLU A 103 7.98 -9.28 -6.07
CA GLU A 103 8.39 -7.88 -6.15
C GLU A 103 8.14 -7.33 -7.57
N ILE A 104 7.77 -6.06 -7.68
CA ILE A 104 7.59 -5.36 -8.96
C ILE A 104 8.57 -4.20 -9.04
N ALA A 105 9.01 -3.87 -10.27
CA ALA A 105 10.05 -2.86 -10.49
C ALA A 105 9.67 -1.49 -9.91
N GLN A 106 10.71 -0.75 -9.47
CA GLN A 106 10.60 0.62 -8.98
C GLN A 106 10.40 1.63 -10.12
#